data_AF-T0C6A3-F1
#
_entry.id   AF-T0C6A3-F1
#
_cell.length_a   1.000
_cell.length_b   1.000
_cell.length_c   1.000
_cell.angle_alpha   90.00
_cell.angle_beta   90.00
_cell.angle_gamma   90.00
#
_symmetry.space_group_name_H-M   'P 1'
#
loop_
_entity.id
_entity.type
_entity.pdbx_description
1 polymer ?
#
loop_
_entity_poly.entity_id
_entity_poly.type
_entity_poly.pdbx_seq_one_letter_code
_entity_poly.pdbx_strand_id
1 'polypeptide(L)'
;MAYSDILKLKKVEVKQEEKTFIKNLIVGNDIFAIDLFDHLNNLDATSVKLLSEEEITEDNFKLMGPSLIRGEENISIFKELGLVEEAQISGSCFYKDSKFHAFGSRTKPMPLLWGEESYIDNHIQLSPSQILPSLKKEGLLERIKEKNYGLRIKEIFRTTPEELIDQAFWKVCLTNGLIIECENLYWGESPSKFLELFQEKKTLSSEFIEFCESTTTPCSLYVHLDLEEKITKDEEAEQTYFFPLSFTHDWGHFIGEICESESEGYAQTAKFVTFVDKEESSEEDISKKINLLKKNLAKNFDAFDENKSKERVVLRDYSYCPDIDDSSIADGTLNEDHLIFFSFNAPLKQAATKNVTFVDSWMSSKFLARGVAVQAKIK
;
A
#
# COMPACT_ATOMS: atom_id res chain seq x y z
N MET A 1 9.53 -23.98 23.90
CA MET A 1 8.47 -24.46 22.99
C MET A 1 8.12 -23.30 22.09
N ALA A 2 8.20 -23.50 20.77
CA ALA A 2 7.99 -22.45 19.79
C ALA A 2 6.48 -22.21 19.56
N TYR A 3 6.12 -21.00 19.13
CA TYR A 3 4.74 -20.60 18.79
C TYR A 3 4.11 -21.55 17.75
N SER A 4 4.95 -22.16 16.89
CA SER A 4 4.61 -23.15 15.86
C SER A 4 3.96 -24.43 16.40
N ASP A 5 4.15 -24.76 17.67
CA ASP A 5 3.74 -26.06 18.22
C ASP A 5 2.36 -26.01 18.88
N ILE A 6 1.86 -24.81 19.22
CA ILE A 6 0.57 -24.63 19.91
C ILE A 6 -0.61 -24.62 18.92
N LEU A 7 -0.37 -24.32 17.64
CA LEU A 7 -1.41 -24.33 16.60
C LEU A 7 -1.75 -25.73 16.04
N LYS A 8 -1.00 -26.77 16.39
CA LYS A 8 -1.14 -28.12 15.80
C LYS A 8 -2.14 -29.04 16.51
N LEU A 9 -2.80 -28.59 17.58
CA LEU A 9 -3.72 -29.40 18.37
C LEU A 9 -5.08 -28.71 18.59
N LYS A 10 -5.87 -28.54 17.52
CA LYS A 10 -7.33 -28.40 17.64
C LYS A 10 -8.03 -29.27 16.60
N LYS A 11 -9.05 -29.98 17.08
CA LYS A 11 -9.96 -30.92 16.40
C LYS A 11 -10.18 -30.59 14.93
N VAL A 12 -10.03 -31.61 14.07
CA VAL A 12 -10.60 -31.62 12.72
C VAL A 12 -12.11 -31.69 12.86
N GLU A 13 -12.75 -30.52 12.97
CA GLU A 13 -14.16 -30.39 12.61
C GLU A 13 -14.22 -30.45 11.09
N VAL A 14 -15.03 -31.38 10.56
CA VAL A 14 -15.38 -31.41 9.15
C VAL A 14 -16.21 -30.14 8.89
N LYS A 15 -15.53 -29.05 8.53
CA LYS A 15 -16.19 -27.83 8.09
C LYS A 15 -16.89 -28.16 6.77
N GLN A 16 -18.20 -27.96 6.72
CA GLN A 16 -18.91 -27.92 5.45
C GLN A 16 -18.31 -26.79 4.63
N GLU A 17 -17.64 -27.11 3.52
CA GLU A 17 -17.14 -26.11 2.59
C GLU A 17 -18.36 -25.43 1.96
N GLU A 18 -18.59 -24.17 2.31
CA GLU A 18 -19.57 -23.33 1.64
C GLU A 18 -18.92 -22.80 0.36
N LYS A 19 -19.64 -22.90 -0.76
CA LYS A 19 -19.15 -22.43 -2.07
C LYS A 19 -20.04 -21.30 -2.57
N THR A 20 -19.43 -20.25 -3.10
CA THR A 20 -20.13 -19.14 -3.73
C THR A 20 -19.42 -18.71 -5.01
N PHE A 21 -20.19 -18.34 -6.03
CA PHE A 21 -19.67 -17.78 -7.27
C PHE A 21 -19.80 -16.25 -7.26
N ILE A 22 -18.73 -15.57 -7.64
CA ILE A 22 -18.65 -14.10 -7.74
C ILE A 22 -17.98 -13.76 -9.05
N LYS A 23 -18.66 -13.03 -9.94
CA LYS A 23 -18.08 -12.69 -11.24
C LYS A 23 -16.80 -11.85 -11.12
N ASN A 24 -16.81 -10.81 -10.28
CA ASN A 24 -15.69 -9.89 -10.09
C ASN A 24 -15.30 -9.86 -8.60
N LEU A 25 -14.22 -10.55 -8.25
CA LEU A 25 -13.67 -10.52 -6.89
C LEU A 25 -12.50 -9.55 -6.82
N ILE A 26 -12.63 -8.52 -5.97
CA ILE A 26 -11.55 -7.55 -5.71
C ILE A 26 -10.89 -7.91 -4.39
N VAL A 27 -9.59 -8.18 -4.40
CA VAL A 27 -8.78 -8.42 -3.21
C VAL A 27 -7.96 -7.18 -2.88
N GLY A 28 -8.11 -6.65 -1.67
CA GLY A 28 -7.34 -5.50 -1.19
C GLY A 28 -8.22 -4.48 -0.46
N ASN A 29 -7.59 -3.59 0.32
CA ASN A 29 -8.29 -2.63 1.18
C ASN A 29 -7.76 -1.19 1.09
N ASP A 30 -7.03 -0.86 0.02
CA ASP A 30 -6.51 0.49 -0.19
C ASP A 30 -7.44 1.36 -1.05
N ILE A 31 -7.00 2.60 -1.28
CA ILE A 31 -7.75 3.60 -2.06
C ILE A 31 -8.05 3.14 -3.50
N PHE A 32 -7.20 2.31 -4.11
CA PHE A 32 -7.41 1.81 -5.46
C PHE A 32 -8.42 0.66 -5.48
N ALA A 33 -8.42 -0.19 -4.45
CA ALA A 33 -9.43 -1.25 -4.29
C ALA A 33 -10.83 -0.66 -4.09
N ILE A 34 -10.93 0.37 -3.25
CA ILE A 34 -12.18 1.12 -2.99
C ILE A 34 -12.68 1.77 -4.29
N ASP A 35 -11.80 2.44 -5.01
CA ASP A 35 -12.13 3.14 -6.24
C ASP A 35 -12.51 2.19 -7.39
N LEU A 36 -11.85 1.02 -7.49
CA LEU A 36 -12.19 -0.03 -8.44
C LEU A 36 -13.55 -0.67 -8.11
N PHE A 37 -13.80 -0.92 -6.82
CA PHE A 37 -15.08 -1.43 -6.36
C PHE A 37 -16.22 -0.49 -6.74
N ASP A 38 -16.08 0.82 -6.49
CA ASP A 38 -17.10 1.80 -6.88
C ASP A 38 -17.33 1.77 -8.40
N HIS A 39 -16.27 1.74 -9.21
CA HIS A 39 -16.39 1.66 -10.67
C HIS A 39 -17.16 0.42 -11.13
N LEU A 40 -16.73 -0.79 -10.72
CA LEU A 40 -17.37 -2.04 -11.14
C LEU A 40 -18.79 -2.19 -10.58
N ASN A 41 -19.03 -1.73 -9.34
CA ASN A 41 -20.36 -1.77 -8.73
C ASN A 41 -21.35 -0.85 -9.44
N ASN A 42 -20.89 0.26 -10.02
CA ASN A 42 -21.73 1.15 -10.82
C ASN A 42 -22.06 0.56 -12.20
N LEU A 43 -21.23 -0.36 -12.72
CA LEU A 43 -21.50 -1.09 -13.96
C LEU A 43 -22.48 -2.25 -13.71
N ASP A 44 -22.21 -3.06 -12.70
CA ASP A 44 -23.09 -4.15 -12.28
C ASP A 44 -22.90 -4.46 -10.79
N ALA A 45 -23.83 -3.91 -9.99
CA ALA A 45 -23.83 -4.05 -8.54
C ALA A 45 -23.95 -5.50 -8.06
N THR A 46 -24.49 -6.42 -8.86
CA THR A 46 -24.68 -7.81 -8.43
C THR A 46 -23.45 -8.68 -8.67
N SER A 47 -22.53 -8.21 -9.52
CA SER A 47 -21.40 -8.99 -10.01
C SER A 47 -20.13 -8.86 -9.16
N VAL A 48 -20.08 -7.91 -8.23
CA VAL A 48 -18.83 -7.51 -7.56
C VAL A 48 -18.89 -7.65 -6.04
N LYS A 49 -17.80 -8.19 -5.49
CA LYS A 49 -17.54 -8.27 -4.06
C LYS A 49 -16.10 -7.89 -3.78
N LEU A 50 -15.88 -7.38 -2.58
CA LEU A 50 -14.55 -7.08 -2.07
C LEU A 50 -14.15 -8.15 -1.03
N LEU A 51 -12.87 -8.48 -0.99
CA LEU A 51 -12.27 -9.39 -0.02
C LEU A 51 -11.06 -8.69 0.62
N SER A 52 -11.11 -8.52 1.93
CA SER A 52 -10.01 -7.96 2.73
C SER A 52 -9.83 -8.76 4.01
N GLU A 53 -8.59 -8.91 4.50
CA GLU A 53 -8.35 -9.55 5.80
C GLU A 53 -8.86 -8.67 6.96
N GLU A 54 -8.67 -7.35 6.84
CA GLU A 54 -9.08 -6.36 7.83
C GLU A 54 -10.41 -5.69 7.46
N GLU A 55 -11.13 -5.17 8.47
CA GLU A 55 -12.33 -4.36 8.22
C GLU A 55 -11.95 -3.05 7.49
N ILE A 56 -12.75 -2.71 6.47
CA ILE A 56 -12.61 -1.41 5.80
C ILE A 56 -13.31 -0.33 6.62
N THR A 57 -12.55 0.72 6.91
CA THR A 57 -12.97 1.90 7.67
C THR A 57 -12.66 3.17 6.87
N GLU A 58 -13.04 4.34 7.37
CA GLU A 58 -12.70 5.63 6.76
C GLU A 58 -11.19 5.84 6.63
N ASP A 59 -10.40 5.23 7.51
CA ASP A 59 -8.95 5.32 7.45
C ASP A 59 -8.35 4.67 6.20
N ASN A 60 -9.05 3.71 5.58
CA ASN A 60 -8.65 3.10 4.31
C ASN A 60 -8.76 4.07 3.11
N PHE A 61 -9.49 5.18 3.27
CA PHE A 61 -9.63 6.23 2.26
C PHE A 61 -8.46 7.22 2.30
N LYS A 62 -7.55 7.06 3.28
CA LYS A 62 -6.36 7.89 3.47
C LYS A 62 -5.12 7.18 2.94
N LEU A 63 -4.13 7.96 2.51
CA LEU A 63 -2.78 7.42 2.24
C LEU A 63 -2.02 7.23 3.55
N MET A 64 -1.27 6.12 3.59
CA MET A 64 -0.45 5.76 4.73
C MET A 64 0.99 6.23 4.57
N GLY A 65 1.56 6.72 5.66
CA GLY A 65 2.93 7.24 5.66
C GLY A 65 3.06 8.60 4.97
N PRO A 66 4.30 9.01 4.69
CA PRO A 66 4.58 10.28 4.01
C PRO A 66 4.14 10.26 2.54
N SER A 67 4.14 11.43 1.91
CA SER A 67 3.72 11.64 0.54
C SER A 67 4.38 10.66 -0.44
N LEU A 68 3.60 10.15 -1.38
CA LEU A 68 4.01 9.10 -2.32
C LEU A 68 4.20 9.61 -3.75
N ILE A 69 4.02 10.92 -3.99
CA ILE A 69 4.31 11.56 -5.27
C ILE A 69 5.65 12.27 -5.14
N ARG A 70 6.72 11.58 -5.53
CA ARG A 70 8.11 12.01 -5.31
C ARG A 70 8.94 11.95 -6.57
N GLY A 71 9.85 12.91 -6.73
CA GLY A 71 10.71 13.01 -7.91
C GLY A 71 9.97 13.63 -9.11
N GLU A 72 10.76 14.24 -9.99
CA GLU A 72 10.25 15.04 -11.11
C GLU A 72 9.38 14.20 -12.07
N GLU A 73 9.78 12.96 -12.32
CA GLU A 73 9.06 12.03 -13.20
C GLU A 73 7.65 11.74 -12.66
N ASN A 74 7.52 11.34 -11.40
CA ASN A 74 6.19 11.07 -10.82
C ASN A 74 5.35 12.35 -10.76
N ILE A 75 5.93 13.49 -10.38
CA ILE A 75 5.21 14.78 -10.35
C ILE A 75 4.71 15.17 -11.75
N SER A 76 5.49 14.94 -12.80
CA SER A 76 5.07 15.24 -14.18
C SER A 76 3.85 14.43 -14.62
N ILE A 77 3.72 13.17 -14.21
CA ILE A 77 2.56 12.32 -14.52
C ILE A 77 1.26 12.96 -13.99
N PHE A 78 1.28 13.47 -12.75
CA PHE A 78 0.10 14.14 -12.18
C PHE A 78 -0.23 15.47 -12.88
N LYS A 79 0.78 16.17 -13.40
CA LYS A 79 0.57 17.37 -14.22
C LYS A 79 -0.03 17.04 -15.58
N GLU A 80 0.50 16.02 -16.25
CA GLU A 80 0.00 15.53 -17.54
C GLU A 80 -1.45 15.06 -17.45
N LEU A 81 -1.82 14.43 -16.33
CA LEU A 81 -3.19 14.01 -16.03
C LEU A 81 -4.13 15.17 -15.66
N GLY A 82 -3.63 16.41 -15.56
CA GLY A 82 -4.42 17.57 -15.14
C GLY A 82 -4.92 17.50 -13.69
N LEU A 83 -4.30 16.66 -12.86
CA LEU A 83 -4.62 16.54 -11.43
C LEU A 83 -3.93 17.63 -10.61
N VAL A 84 -2.87 18.24 -11.16
CA VAL A 84 -2.08 19.31 -10.55
C VAL A 84 -1.64 20.31 -11.61
N GLU A 85 -1.97 21.59 -11.42
CA GLU A 85 -1.42 22.68 -12.26
C GLU A 85 -0.18 23.29 -11.59
N GLU A 86 -0.34 23.76 -10.36
CA GLU A 86 0.73 24.25 -9.49
C GLU A 86 0.65 23.51 -8.15
N ALA A 87 1.73 22.85 -7.75
CA ALA A 87 1.86 22.25 -6.43
C ALA A 87 3.07 22.84 -5.72
N GLN A 88 2.92 23.08 -4.43
CA GLN A 88 4.04 23.38 -3.56
C GLN A 88 4.96 22.16 -3.52
N ILE A 89 6.21 22.38 -3.94
CA ILE A 89 7.24 21.35 -3.93
C ILE A 89 7.95 21.42 -2.59
N SER A 90 7.89 20.33 -1.83
CA SER A 90 8.50 20.22 -0.52
C SER A 90 9.72 19.30 -0.58
N GLY A 91 10.75 19.67 0.18
CA GLY A 91 12.02 18.93 0.24
C GLY A 91 12.08 17.94 1.40
N SER A 92 13.25 17.34 1.56
CA SER A 92 13.56 16.40 2.64
C SER A 92 14.73 16.89 3.50
N CYS A 93 14.74 16.50 4.77
CA CYS A 93 15.82 16.77 5.70
C CYS A 93 16.08 15.59 6.63
N PHE A 94 17.30 15.48 7.16
CA PHE A 94 17.69 14.42 8.08
C PHE A 94 18.25 14.99 9.38
N TYR A 95 18.01 14.27 10.48
CA TYR A 95 18.47 14.67 11.79
C TYR A 95 19.87 14.14 12.09
N LYS A 96 20.82 15.06 12.37
CA LYS A 96 22.18 14.71 12.79
C LYS A 96 22.79 15.84 13.62
N ASP A 97 23.70 15.50 14.53
CA ASP A 97 24.41 16.49 15.36
C ASP A 97 23.47 17.49 16.07
N SER A 98 22.32 16.97 16.52
CA SER A 98 21.24 17.67 17.22
C SER A 98 20.46 18.72 16.42
N LYS A 99 20.47 18.68 15.08
CA LYS A 99 19.64 19.54 14.23
C LYS A 99 19.29 18.87 12.90
N PHE A 100 18.37 19.47 12.16
CA PHE A 100 18.05 19.03 10.80
C PHE A 100 19.04 19.60 9.78
N HIS A 101 19.35 18.78 8.79
CA HIS A 101 20.22 19.08 7.68
C HIS A 101 19.51 18.72 6.36
N ALA A 102 19.62 19.59 5.35
CA ALA A 102 19.18 19.25 4.01
C ALA A 102 20.08 18.16 3.40
N PHE A 103 19.47 17.27 2.61
CA PHE A 103 20.21 16.36 1.75
C PHE A 103 21.05 17.15 0.73
N GLY A 104 22.25 16.64 0.40
CA GLY A 104 23.23 17.35 -0.44
C GLY A 104 24.05 18.43 0.27
N SER A 105 23.79 18.71 1.55
CA SER A 105 24.62 19.62 2.36
C SER A 105 26.00 19.00 2.69
N ARG A 106 26.89 19.78 3.34
CA ARG A 106 28.22 19.31 3.77
C ARG A 106 28.14 18.17 4.79
N THR A 107 27.08 18.16 5.60
CA THR A 107 26.84 17.10 6.57
C THR A 107 26.29 15.90 5.81
N LYS A 108 26.87 14.71 6.04
CA LYS A 108 26.36 13.47 5.44
C LYS A 108 25.33 12.80 6.34
N PRO A 109 24.21 12.28 5.79
CA PRO A 109 23.25 11.49 6.56
C PRO A 109 23.89 10.19 7.07
N MET A 110 23.20 9.49 7.96
CA MET A 110 23.50 8.09 8.23
C MET A 110 23.20 7.25 6.97
N PRO A 111 23.78 6.04 6.85
CA PRO A 111 23.45 5.14 5.73
C PRO A 111 21.94 4.97 5.61
N LEU A 112 21.45 5.17 4.39
CA LEU A 112 20.05 4.93 4.05
C LEU A 112 19.87 3.45 3.78
N LEU A 113 18.80 2.88 4.32
CA LEU A 113 18.45 1.47 4.11
C LEU A 113 17.46 1.32 2.95
N TRP A 114 17.01 0.07 2.74
CA TRP A 114 16.10 -0.27 1.66
C TRP A 114 14.90 0.68 1.60
N GLY A 115 14.60 1.20 0.40
CA GLY A 115 13.48 2.08 0.13
C GLY A 115 13.63 3.52 0.64
N GLU A 116 14.52 3.80 1.59
CA GLU A 116 14.67 5.12 2.20
C GLU A 116 15.14 6.18 1.19
N GLU A 117 15.96 5.79 0.22
CA GLU A 117 16.47 6.69 -0.82
C GLU A 117 15.35 7.34 -1.65
N SER A 118 14.23 6.64 -1.84
CA SER A 118 13.08 7.16 -2.60
C SER A 118 12.36 8.31 -1.90
N TYR A 119 12.65 8.57 -0.62
CA TYR A 119 12.07 9.66 0.15
C TYR A 119 13.00 10.88 0.26
N ILE A 120 14.19 10.82 -0.33
CA ILE A 120 15.07 11.99 -0.44
C ILE A 120 14.48 13.00 -1.44
N ASP A 121 13.88 12.50 -2.51
CA ASP A 121 13.39 13.34 -3.59
C ASP A 121 12.33 14.32 -3.11
N ASN A 122 12.32 15.48 -3.77
CA ASN A 122 11.27 16.47 -3.63
C ASN A 122 9.91 15.83 -3.92
N HIS A 123 8.88 16.30 -3.22
CA HIS A 123 7.56 15.71 -3.29
C HIS A 123 6.48 16.78 -3.37
N ILE A 124 5.29 16.33 -3.74
CA ILE A 124 4.05 17.11 -3.62
C ILE A 124 3.06 16.31 -2.79
N GLN A 125 2.18 17.02 -2.10
CA GLN A 125 1.09 16.42 -1.35
C GLN A 125 -0.23 16.62 -2.09
N LEU A 126 -0.98 15.53 -2.28
CA LEU A 126 -2.35 15.56 -2.79
C LEU A 126 -3.22 14.70 -1.90
N SER A 127 -4.43 15.17 -1.64
CA SER A 127 -5.42 14.34 -0.97
C SER A 127 -5.82 13.18 -1.89
N PRO A 128 -6.06 11.98 -1.34
CA PRO A 128 -6.49 10.81 -2.13
C PRO A 128 -7.73 11.11 -2.96
N SER A 129 -8.61 11.95 -2.41
CA SER A 129 -9.88 12.36 -3.00
C SER A 129 -9.76 13.31 -4.20
N GLN A 130 -8.63 14.02 -4.35
CA GLN A 130 -8.30 14.79 -5.55
C GLN A 130 -7.88 13.87 -6.69
N ILE A 131 -7.22 12.76 -6.35
CA ILE A 131 -6.71 11.78 -7.31
C ILE A 131 -7.84 10.83 -7.74
N LEU A 132 -8.63 10.36 -6.78
CA LEU A 132 -9.73 9.42 -6.95
C LEU A 132 -11.03 10.05 -6.39
N PRO A 133 -11.79 10.81 -7.22
CA PRO A 133 -13.00 11.50 -6.76
C PRO A 133 -14.10 10.59 -6.22
N SER A 134 -14.08 9.31 -6.59
CA SER A 134 -15.01 8.28 -6.09
C SER A 134 -14.98 8.17 -4.56
N LEU A 135 -13.83 8.45 -3.93
CA LEU A 135 -13.64 8.37 -2.48
C LEU A 135 -14.52 9.36 -1.70
N LYS A 136 -15.06 10.40 -2.34
CA LYS A 136 -16.00 11.36 -1.71
C LYS A 136 -17.47 10.97 -1.84
N LYS A 137 -17.79 9.86 -2.51
CA LYS A 137 -19.18 9.48 -2.76
C LYS A 137 -19.87 9.08 -1.47
N GLU A 138 -21.00 9.73 -1.19
CA GLU A 138 -21.84 9.41 -0.04
C GLU A 138 -22.31 7.94 -0.08
N GLY A 139 -22.35 7.31 1.09
CA GLY A 139 -22.77 5.92 1.24
C GLY A 139 -21.76 4.88 0.72
N LEU A 140 -20.56 5.29 0.25
CA LEU A 140 -19.60 4.36 -0.34
C LEU A 140 -19.08 3.35 0.68
N LEU A 141 -18.74 3.82 1.88
CA LEU A 141 -18.25 2.95 2.95
C LEU A 141 -19.31 1.91 3.35
N GLU A 142 -20.57 2.30 3.47
CA GLU A 142 -21.68 1.41 3.81
C GLU A 142 -21.86 0.33 2.74
N ARG A 143 -21.86 0.73 1.46
CA ARG A 143 -21.94 -0.21 0.32
C ARG A 143 -20.79 -1.21 0.32
N ILE A 144 -19.58 -0.75 0.67
CA ILE A 144 -18.41 -1.63 0.78
C ILE A 144 -18.60 -2.60 1.93
N LYS A 145 -18.99 -2.13 3.11
CA LYS A 145 -19.22 -3.00 4.29
C LYS A 145 -20.27 -4.09 4.00
N GLU A 146 -21.33 -3.77 3.26
CA GLU A 146 -22.35 -4.75 2.85
C GLU A 146 -21.84 -5.81 1.84
N LYS A 147 -20.78 -5.49 1.08
CA LYS A 147 -20.26 -6.32 0.00
C LYS A 147 -18.84 -6.83 0.24
N ASN A 148 -18.31 -6.62 1.44
CA ASN A 148 -16.99 -7.07 1.82
C ASN A 148 -17.03 -8.43 2.53
N TYR A 149 -16.10 -9.32 2.18
CA TYR A 149 -15.72 -10.45 2.99
C TYR A 149 -14.50 -10.06 3.82
N GLY A 150 -14.69 -9.86 5.13
CA GLY A 150 -13.61 -9.61 6.09
C GLY A 150 -12.93 -10.90 6.53
N LEU A 151 -12.20 -11.57 5.63
CA LEU A 151 -11.64 -12.91 5.84
C LEU A 151 -10.26 -13.07 5.22
N ARG A 152 -9.38 -13.76 5.96
CA ARG A 152 -8.04 -14.12 5.46
C ARG A 152 -8.10 -15.19 4.39
N ILE A 153 -7.37 -14.95 3.30
CA ILE A 153 -7.11 -15.93 2.24
C ILE A 153 -6.14 -16.98 2.74
N LYS A 154 -6.47 -18.24 2.51
CA LYS A 154 -5.61 -19.39 2.80
C LYS A 154 -4.81 -19.77 1.56
N GLU A 155 -5.48 -19.97 0.44
CA GLU A 155 -4.91 -20.56 -0.78
C GLU A 155 -5.65 -20.04 -2.02
N ILE A 156 -4.92 -19.94 -3.14
CA ILE A 156 -5.45 -19.56 -4.45
C ILE A 156 -5.14 -20.65 -5.48
N PHE A 157 -6.11 -20.95 -6.33
CA PHE A 157 -6.00 -21.91 -7.41
C PHE A 157 -6.50 -21.31 -8.71
N ARG A 158 -5.85 -21.69 -9.81
CA ARG A 158 -6.38 -21.51 -11.16
C ARG A 158 -7.31 -22.67 -11.47
N THR A 159 -8.46 -22.39 -12.07
CA THR A 159 -9.45 -23.38 -12.47
C THR A 159 -9.72 -23.30 -13.97
N THR A 160 -10.37 -24.34 -14.51
CA THR A 160 -10.90 -24.32 -15.88
C THR A 160 -12.42 -24.29 -15.76
N PRO A 161 -13.11 -23.31 -16.37
CA PRO A 161 -14.57 -23.26 -16.33
C PRO A 161 -15.21 -24.53 -16.87
N GLU A 162 -16.07 -25.17 -16.07
CA GLU A 162 -16.86 -26.33 -16.49
C GLU A 162 -18.26 -25.90 -16.98
N GLU A 163 -18.75 -24.75 -16.53
CA GLU A 163 -20.08 -24.23 -16.82
C GLU A 163 -20.06 -23.13 -17.90
N LEU A 164 -21.17 -23.03 -18.65
CA LEU A 164 -21.33 -22.02 -19.70
C LEU A 164 -21.75 -20.65 -19.17
N ILE A 165 -22.31 -20.59 -17.96
CA ILE A 165 -22.85 -19.36 -17.36
C ILE A 165 -21.86 -18.82 -16.32
N ASP A 166 -21.54 -19.62 -15.30
CA ASP A 166 -20.61 -19.23 -14.24
C ASP A 166 -19.20 -19.67 -14.61
N GLN A 167 -18.49 -18.79 -15.34
CA GLN A 167 -17.16 -19.08 -15.85
C GLN A 167 -16.09 -18.92 -14.76
N ALA A 168 -15.95 -19.88 -13.86
CA ALA A 168 -14.97 -19.84 -12.78
C ALA A 168 -13.53 -20.14 -13.27
N PHE A 169 -12.72 -19.09 -13.45
CA PHE A 169 -11.28 -19.20 -13.78
C PHE A 169 -10.39 -19.23 -12.53
N TRP A 170 -10.90 -18.74 -11.40
CA TRP A 170 -10.14 -18.62 -10.16
C TRP A 170 -10.94 -19.16 -8.98
N LYS A 171 -10.22 -19.82 -8.07
CA LYS A 171 -10.78 -20.32 -6.80
C LYS A 171 -9.94 -19.81 -5.64
N VAL A 172 -10.59 -19.09 -4.73
CA VAL A 172 -9.99 -18.51 -3.53
C VAL A 172 -10.55 -19.21 -2.30
N CYS A 173 -9.69 -19.92 -1.58
CA CYS A 173 -10.05 -20.62 -0.36
C CYS A 173 -9.76 -19.75 0.85
N LEU A 174 -10.75 -19.54 1.71
CA LEU A 174 -10.62 -18.72 2.92
C LEU A 174 -10.38 -19.58 4.15
N THR A 175 -9.75 -18.99 5.16
CA THR A 175 -9.41 -19.67 6.43
C THR A 175 -10.61 -20.20 7.22
N ASN A 176 -11.79 -19.61 7.01
CA ASN A 176 -13.02 -20.09 7.65
C ASN A 176 -13.61 -21.33 6.97
N GLY A 177 -13.17 -21.71 5.77
CA GLY A 177 -13.70 -22.82 4.97
C GLY A 177 -14.62 -22.39 3.82
N LEU A 178 -14.91 -21.09 3.67
CA LEU A 178 -15.60 -20.55 2.50
C LEU A 178 -14.69 -20.64 1.27
N ILE A 179 -15.26 -21.07 0.16
CA ILE A 179 -14.62 -21.11 -1.15
C ILE A 179 -15.34 -20.12 -2.05
N ILE A 180 -14.59 -19.18 -2.58
CA ILE A 180 -15.07 -18.23 -3.59
C ILE A 180 -14.54 -18.69 -4.95
N GLU A 181 -15.44 -19.03 -5.86
CA GLU A 181 -15.13 -19.23 -7.27
C GLU A 181 -15.44 -17.92 -8.02
N CYS A 182 -14.55 -17.49 -8.90
CA CYS A 182 -14.71 -16.23 -9.60
C CYS A 182 -14.24 -16.27 -11.05
N GLU A 183 -14.89 -15.45 -11.87
CA GLU A 183 -14.49 -15.25 -13.26
C GLU A 183 -13.26 -14.36 -13.29
N ASN A 184 -13.37 -13.14 -12.76
CA ASN A 184 -12.30 -12.15 -12.74
C ASN A 184 -11.77 -11.94 -11.32
N LEU A 185 -10.46 -12.16 -11.15
CA LEU A 185 -9.73 -11.89 -9.93
C LEU A 185 -8.94 -10.59 -10.08
N TYR A 186 -9.36 -9.55 -9.37
CA TYR A 186 -8.61 -8.30 -9.26
C TYR A 186 -7.78 -8.36 -7.98
N TRP A 187 -6.46 -8.22 -8.10
CA TRP A 187 -5.50 -8.37 -7.01
C TRP A 187 -4.79 -7.06 -6.70
N GLY A 188 -5.15 -6.44 -5.56
CA GLY A 188 -4.59 -5.17 -5.09
C GLY A 188 -3.45 -5.31 -4.09
N GLU A 189 -3.21 -6.52 -3.58
CA GLU A 189 -2.05 -6.80 -2.72
C GLU A 189 -0.77 -6.98 -3.57
N SER A 190 0.40 -7.07 -2.94
CA SER A 190 1.66 -7.25 -3.68
C SER A 190 1.67 -8.53 -4.54
N PRO A 191 2.26 -8.53 -5.76
CA PRO A 191 2.38 -9.75 -6.59
C PRO A 191 3.12 -10.90 -5.89
N SER A 192 4.12 -10.59 -5.05
CA SER A 192 4.79 -11.58 -4.20
C SER A 192 3.81 -12.29 -3.26
N LYS A 193 2.80 -11.56 -2.73
CA LYS A 193 1.77 -12.13 -1.86
C LYS A 193 0.84 -13.09 -2.60
N PHE A 194 0.49 -12.77 -3.85
CA PHE A 194 -0.25 -13.70 -4.70
C PHE A 194 0.51 -15.02 -4.87
N LEU A 195 1.80 -14.93 -5.23
CA LEU A 195 2.66 -16.09 -5.42
C LEU A 195 2.84 -16.92 -4.13
N GLU A 196 2.87 -16.28 -2.95
CA GLU A 196 2.90 -16.98 -1.66
C GLU A 196 1.68 -17.88 -1.46
N LEU A 197 0.49 -17.38 -1.82
CA LEU A 197 -0.80 -18.05 -1.60
C LEU A 197 -1.17 -19.06 -2.69
N PHE A 198 -0.54 -18.96 -3.87
CA PHE A 198 -0.82 -19.82 -5.01
C PHE A 198 -0.22 -21.22 -4.84
N GLN A 199 -1.07 -22.26 -4.93
CA GLN A 199 -0.65 -23.65 -4.61
C GLN A 199 0.05 -24.36 -5.77
N GLU A 200 -0.35 -24.12 -7.02
CA GLU A 200 0.11 -24.91 -8.16
C GLU A 200 1.21 -24.20 -8.95
N LYS A 201 2.24 -23.64 -8.29
CA LYS A 201 3.26 -22.77 -8.92
C LYS A 201 3.85 -23.29 -10.24
N LYS A 202 3.92 -24.61 -10.43
CA LYS A 202 4.35 -25.27 -11.68
C LYS A 202 3.50 -24.93 -12.92
N THR A 203 2.29 -24.39 -12.74
CA THR A 203 1.38 -23.98 -13.82
C THR A 203 1.62 -22.55 -14.28
N LEU A 204 2.38 -21.78 -13.49
CA LEU A 204 2.80 -20.42 -13.83
C LEU A 204 4.08 -20.46 -14.68
N SER A 205 4.25 -19.44 -15.53
CA SER A 205 5.50 -19.27 -16.28
C SER A 205 6.64 -18.86 -15.35
N SER A 206 7.88 -19.18 -15.75
CA SER A 206 9.07 -18.78 -14.99
C SER A 206 9.20 -17.25 -14.93
N GLU A 207 8.90 -16.56 -16.02
CA GLU A 207 8.92 -15.11 -16.10
C GLU A 207 7.94 -14.46 -15.12
N PHE A 208 6.75 -15.05 -14.95
CA PHE A 208 5.76 -14.56 -13.98
C PHE A 208 6.22 -14.77 -12.53
N ILE A 209 6.79 -15.93 -12.23
CA ILE A 209 7.33 -16.24 -10.90
C ILE A 209 8.47 -15.26 -10.56
N GLU A 210 9.42 -15.06 -11.47
CA GLU A 210 10.54 -14.13 -11.30
C GLU A 210 10.05 -12.70 -11.06
N PHE A 211 9.04 -12.26 -11.81
CA PHE A 211 8.41 -10.96 -11.57
C PHE A 211 7.80 -10.87 -10.17
N CYS A 212 6.95 -11.82 -9.77
CA CYS A 212 6.33 -11.82 -8.45
C CYS A 212 7.39 -11.81 -7.34
N GLU A 213 8.45 -12.60 -7.46
CA GLU A 213 9.56 -12.64 -6.50
C GLU A 213 10.31 -11.30 -6.41
N SER A 214 10.50 -10.60 -7.53
CA SER A 214 11.11 -9.27 -7.56
C SER A 214 10.33 -8.21 -6.77
N THR A 215 9.03 -8.42 -6.53
CA THR A 215 8.18 -7.53 -5.73
C THR A 215 8.15 -7.89 -4.24
N THR A 216 9.09 -8.71 -3.78
CA THR A 216 9.26 -9.02 -2.36
C THR A 216 9.91 -7.84 -1.66
N THR A 217 9.25 -7.33 -0.62
CA THR A 217 9.71 -6.15 0.13
C THR A 217 9.69 -6.45 1.63
N PRO A 218 10.47 -5.71 2.44
CA PRO A 218 10.29 -5.68 3.89
C PRO A 218 8.87 -5.27 4.29
N CYS A 219 8.51 -5.48 5.55
CA CYS A 219 7.27 -4.95 6.12
C CYS A 219 7.37 -3.44 6.34
N SER A 220 6.24 -2.75 6.20
CA SER A 220 6.13 -1.33 6.53
C SER A 220 5.46 -1.15 7.89
N LEU A 221 6.14 -0.48 8.81
CA LEU A 221 5.56 0.00 10.07
C LEU A 221 5.19 1.47 9.93
N TYR A 222 3.89 1.73 9.89
CA TYR A 222 3.32 3.07 9.84
C TYR A 222 2.96 3.55 11.25
N VAL A 223 3.32 4.78 11.55
CA VAL A 223 2.94 5.47 12.80
C VAL A 223 2.27 6.78 12.42
N HIS A 224 0.99 6.89 12.74
CA HIS A 224 0.19 8.09 12.52
C HIS A 224 -0.15 8.72 13.86
N LEU A 225 0.04 10.04 13.97
CA LEU A 225 -0.32 10.83 15.14
C LEU A 225 -1.23 11.97 14.68
N ASP A 226 -2.48 11.95 15.09
CA ASP A 226 -3.36 13.12 14.95
C ASP A 226 -3.10 14.05 16.15
N LEU A 227 -2.69 15.30 15.89
CA LEU A 227 -2.18 16.26 16.87
C LEU A 227 -3.22 17.36 17.10
N GLU A 228 -3.64 17.56 18.35
CA GLU A 228 -4.63 18.60 18.69
C GLU A 228 -4.10 20.01 18.43
N GLU A 229 -2.77 20.19 18.55
CA GLU A 229 -2.08 21.47 18.40
C GLU A 229 -1.07 21.42 17.25
N LYS A 230 -0.82 22.59 16.65
CA LYS A 230 0.20 22.74 15.61
C LYS A 230 1.59 22.70 16.25
N ILE A 231 2.44 21.77 15.81
CA ILE A 231 3.79 21.56 16.36
C ILE A 231 4.90 22.08 15.44
N THR A 232 4.64 22.23 14.14
CA THR A 232 5.60 22.79 13.18
C THR A 232 5.35 24.28 12.94
N LYS A 233 6.41 25.01 12.59
CA LYS A 233 6.28 26.35 12.03
C LYS A 233 5.88 26.27 10.55
N ASP A 234 5.30 27.34 10.01
CA ASP A 234 4.86 27.38 8.61
C ASP A 234 6.00 27.08 7.62
N GLU A 235 7.21 27.55 7.91
CA GLU A 235 8.41 27.32 7.07
C GLU A 235 8.97 25.88 7.14
N GLU A 236 8.55 25.11 8.16
CA GLU A 236 8.96 23.73 8.43
C GLU A 236 7.82 22.74 8.10
N ALA A 237 6.63 23.25 7.73
CA ALA A 237 5.49 22.43 7.36
C ALA A 237 5.80 21.65 6.07
N GLU A 238 5.27 20.43 5.99
CA GLU A 238 5.29 19.59 4.78
C GLU A 238 6.70 19.13 4.34
N GLN A 239 7.75 19.33 5.15
CA GLN A 239 9.04 18.69 4.89
C GLN A 239 9.01 17.20 5.23
N THR A 240 9.74 16.38 4.46
CA THR A 240 9.99 14.99 4.84
C THR A 240 11.16 14.90 5.82
N TYR A 241 10.90 14.42 7.02
CA TYR A 241 11.87 14.26 8.11
C TYR A 241 12.42 12.84 8.16
N PHE A 242 13.74 12.71 8.26
CA PHE A 242 14.45 11.46 8.54
C PHE A 242 14.99 11.47 9.98
N PHE A 243 14.34 10.69 10.85
CA PHE A 243 14.75 10.49 12.23
C PHE A 243 15.51 9.17 12.37
N PRO A 244 16.77 9.17 12.84
CA PRO A 244 17.54 7.95 12.96
C PRO A 244 16.93 7.00 14.01
N LEU A 245 16.88 5.71 13.68
CA LEU A 245 16.47 4.64 14.60
C LEU A 245 17.55 4.26 15.61
N SER A 246 18.78 4.72 15.40
CA SER A 246 19.88 4.67 16.35
C SER A 246 20.88 5.76 16.03
N PHE A 247 21.50 6.35 17.05
CA PHE A 247 22.59 7.32 16.87
C PHE A 247 23.96 6.65 16.71
N THR A 248 24.03 5.33 16.93
CA THR A 248 25.29 4.58 17.00
C THR A 248 25.34 3.38 16.06
N HIS A 249 24.20 2.99 15.48
CA HIS A 249 24.07 1.84 14.59
C HIS A 249 23.27 2.20 13.35
N ASP A 250 23.59 1.58 12.23
CA ASP A 250 22.94 1.82 10.94
C ASP A 250 21.62 1.05 10.87
N TRP A 251 20.66 1.48 11.67
CA TRP A 251 19.32 0.86 11.80
C TRP A 251 18.26 1.53 10.93
N GLY A 252 18.66 2.45 10.05
CA GLY A 252 17.74 3.21 9.20
C GLY A 252 17.04 4.34 9.94
N HIS A 253 15.91 4.76 9.39
CA HIS A 253 15.20 5.97 9.80
C HIS A 253 13.68 5.73 9.91
N PHE A 254 13.04 6.47 10.82
CA PHE A 254 11.66 6.87 10.58
C PHE A 254 11.65 8.00 9.57
N ILE A 255 10.85 7.83 8.53
CA ILE A 255 10.65 8.80 7.46
C ILE A 255 9.22 9.29 7.56
N GLY A 256 9.00 10.59 7.69
CA GLY A 256 7.64 11.08 7.79
C GLY A 256 7.46 12.56 7.60
N GLU A 257 6.21 12.95 7.52
CA GLU A 257 5.76 14.31 7.27
C GLU A 257 4.77 14.75 8.34
N ILE A 258 4.75 16.05 8.62
CA ILE A 258 3.76 16.67 9.49
C ILE A 258 3.01 17.69 8.66
N CYS A 259 1.74 17.42 8.43
CA CYS A 259 0.89 18.17 7.52
C CYS A 259 -0.33 18.71 8.26
N GLU A 260 -1.11 19.57 7.62
CA GLU A 260 -2.44 19.93 8.11
C GLU A 260 -3.30 18.68 8.31
N SER A 261 -4.16 18.71 9.33
CA SER A 261 -4.97 17.56 9.70
C SER A 261 -5.99 17.20 8.60
N GLU A 262 -6.13 15.91 8.35
CA GLU A 262 -7.23 15.34 7.55
C GLU A 262 -8.46 15.00 8.41
N SER A 263 -8.32 15.07 9.74
CA SER A 263 -9.32 14.66 10.73
C SER A 263 -9.92 15.89 11.42
N GLU A 264 -11.25 15.93 11.57
CA GLU A 264 -11.92 16.99 12.33
C GLU A 264 -11.45 17.01 13.80
N GLY A 265 -11.25 18.23 14.33
CA GLY A 265 -10.84 18.44 15.73
C GLY A 265 -9.34 18.36 15.99
N TYR A 266 -8.52 18.10 14.98
CA TYR A 266 -7.05 18.09 15.07
C TYR A 266 -6.44 19.19 14.19
N ALA A 267 -5.31 19.74 14.61
CA ALA A 267 -4.62 20.81 13.87
C ALA A 267 -3.65 20.23 12.82
N GLN A 268 -2.97 19.14 13.14
CA GLN A 268 -1.99 18.49 12.26
C GLN A 268 -2.08 16.97 12.33
N THR A 269 -1.63 16.31 11.28
CA THR A 269 -1.38 14.87 11.28
C THR A 269 0.09 14.62 10.95
N ALA A 270 0.75 13.82 11.78
CA ALA A 270 2.11 13.36 11.54
C ALA A 270 2.07 11.91 11.03
N LYS A 271 2.63 11.65 9.85
CA LYS A 271 2.60 10.35 9.17
C LYS A 271 4.02 9.85 8.95
N PHE A 272 4.40 8.79 9.66
CA PHE A 272 5.72 8.18 9.58
C PHE A 272 5.65 6.75 9.07
N VAL A 273 6.74 6.32 8.41
CA VAL A 273 6.99 4.95 8.00
C VAL A 273 8.43 4.56 8.36
N THR A 274 8.63 3.30 8.72
CA THR A 274 9.94 2.64 8.73
C THR A 274 9.79 1.24 8.19
N PHE A 275 10.85 0.72 7.58
CA PHE A 275 10.88 -0.65 7.08
C PHE A 275 11.44 -1.59 8.16
N VAL A 276 10.78 -2.74 8.34
CA VAL A 276 11.14 -3.73 9.35
C VAL A 276 11.18 -5.12 8.73
N ASP A 277 12.16 -5.92 9.15
CA ASP A 277 12.20 -7.32 8.81
C ASP A 277 11.24 -8.10 9.72
N LYS A 278 10.31 -8.85 9.11
CA LYS A 278 9.28 -9.62 9.81
C LYS A 278 9.87 -10.77 10.63
N GLU A 279 10.97 -11.35 10.18
CA GLU A 279 11.58 -12.51 10.83
C GLU A 279 12.45 -12.09 12.02
N GLU A 280 12.99 -10.87 11.99
CA GLU A 280 13.92 -10.37 13.00
C GLU A 280 13.28 -9.44 14.05
N SER A 281 12.12 -8.85 13.76
CA SER A 281 11.52 -7.83 14.63
C SER A 281 10.51 -8.42 15.62
N SER A 282 10.76 -8.26 16.92
CA SER A 282 9.78 -8.57 17.97
C SER A 282 8.82 -7.41 18.24
N GLU A 283 7.69 -7.69 18.91
CA GLU A 283 6.75 -6.65 19.38
C GLU A 283 7.43 -5.64 20.32
N GLU A 284 8.39 -6.10 21.13
CA GLU A 284 9.19 -5.24 22.00
C GLU A 284 10.07 -4.29 21.17
N ASP A 285 10.65 -4.76 20.07
CA ASP A 285 11.48 -3.95 19.18
C ASP A 285 10.64 -2.90 18.44
N ILE A 286 9.47 -3.28 17.95
CA ILE A 286 8.50 -2.36 17.34
C ILE A 286 8.12 -1.25 18.34
N SER A 287 7.79 -1.64 19.58
CA SER A 287 7.45 -0.70 20.65
C SER A 287 8.61 0.25 20.98
N LYS A 288 9.85 -0.24 21.00
CA LYS A 288 11.05 0.59 21.19
C LYS A 288 11.24 1.60 20.06
N LYS A 289 11.03 1.19 18.80
CA LYS A 289 11.10 2.08 17.64
C LYS A 289 10.06 3.20 17.75
N ILE A 290 8.80 2.89 18.03
CA ILE A 290 7.72 3.88 18.17
C ILE A 290 8.02 4.89 19.30
N ASN A 291 8.48 4.39 20.46
CA ASN A 291 8.88 5.27 21.56
C ASN A 291 10.07 6.16 21.22
N LEU A 292 11.00 5.69 20.40
CA LEU A 292 12.12 6.50 19.91
C LEU A 292 11.64 7.61 18.98
N LEU A 293 10.69 7.33 18.09
CA LEU A 293 10.05 8.35 17.24
C LEU A 293 9.43 9.45 18.11
N LYS A 294 8.62 9.09 19.12
CA LYS A 294 7.98 10.06 20.02
C LYS A 294 9.00 10.90 20.79
N LYS A 295 10.09 10.29 21.26
CA LYS A 295 11.21 11.03 21.88
C LYS A 295 11.89 11.99 20.91
N ASN A 296 12.06 11.59 19.64
CA ASN A 296 12.59 12.46 18.61
C ASN A 296 11.65 13.63 18.31
N LEU A 297 10.33 13.41 18.27
CA LEU A 297 9.35 14.48 18.13
C LEU A 297 9.41 15.46 19.31
N ALA A 298 9.35 14.96 20.55
CA ALA A 298 9.44 15.78 21.76
C ALA A 298 10.75 16.58 21.86
N LYS A 299 11.85 16.05 21.32
CA LYS A 299 13.15 16.73 21.31
C LYS A 299 13.22 17.85 20.28
N ASN A 300 12.55 17.69 19.13
CA ASN A 300 12.70 18.58 17.98
C ASN A 300 11.55 19.58 17.81
N PHE A 301 10.41 19.32 18.44
CA PHE A 301 9.23 20.18 18.38
C PHE A 301 8.74 20.49 19.79
N ASP A 302 9.05 21.67 20.31
CA ASP A 302 8.76 22.08 21.68
C ASP A 302 7.26 22.01 22.05
N ALA A 303 6.39 22.15 21.04
CA ALA A 303 4.93 22.09 21.19
C ALA A 303 4.37 20.66 21.13
N PHE A 304 5.19 19.65 20.87
CA PHE A 304 4.74 18.26 20.84
C PHE A 304 4.45 17.75 22.26
N ASP A 305 3.18 17.37 22.49
CA ASP A 305 2.73 16.69 23.71
C ASP A 305 2.07 15.36 23.33
N GLU A 306 2.66 14.26 23.79
CA GLU A 306 2.15 12.91 23.56
C GLU A 306 0.71 12.74 24.06
N ASN A 307 0.32 13.44 25.14
CA ASN A 307 -1.02 13.33 25.72
C ASN A 307 -2.09 14.07 24.90
N LYS A 308 -1.68 14.96 23.99
CA LYS A 308 -2.55 15.69 23.06
C LYS A 308 -2.46 15.13 21.64
N SER A 309 -2.14 13.84 21.54
CA SER A 309 -2.03 13.14 20.29
C SER A 309 -2.81 11.84 20.32
N LYS A 310 -3.46 11.52 19.21
CA LYS A 310 -4.09 10.21 19.00
C LYS A 310 -3.19 9.37 18.10
N GLU A 311 -2.63 8.31 18.68
CA GLU A 311 -1.72 7.39 17.98
C GLU A 311 -2.49 6.27 17.28
N ARG A 312 -2.07 5.97 16.04
CA ARG A 312 -2.47 4.78 15.30
C ARG A 312 -1.24 4.15 14.66
N VAL A 313 -1.03 2.87 14.94
CA VAL A 313 0.10 2.09 14.43
C VAL A 313 -0.45 0.99 13.53
N VAL A 314 0.16 0.83 12.35
CA VAL A 314 -0.23 -0.21 11.41
C VAL A 314 1.03 -0.88 10.88
N LEU A 315 1.08 -2.20 10.99
CA LEU A 315 2.13 -3.03 10.40
C LEU A 315 1.57 -3.71 9.16
N ARG A 316 2.13 -3.41 7.99
CA ARG A 316 1.79 -4.10 6.74
C ARG A 316 2.86 -5.13 6.42
N ASP A 317 2.39 -6.29 5.95
CA ASP A 317 3.24 -7.44 5.57
C ASP A 317 4.17 -7.13 4.38
N TYR A 318 3.95 -6.04 3.68
CA TYR A 318 4.78 -5.55 2.58
C TYR A 318 4.82 -4.01 2.58
N SER A 319 5.68 -3.48 1.73
CA SER A 319 5.91 -2.06 1.50
C SER A 319 5.61 -1.73 0.04
N TYR A 320 5.41 -0.44 -0.26
CA TYR A 320 5.36 -0.01 -1.65
C TYR A 320 6.76 -0.18 -2.25
N CYS A 321 6.85 -0.97 -3.32
CA CYS A 321 8.13 -1.28 -3.93
C CYS A 321 8.64 -0.04 -4.69
N PRO A 322 9.81 0.51 -4.35
CA PRO A 322 10.33 1.69 -5.03
C PRO A 322 10.76 1.39 -6.47
N ASP A 323 11.22 0.17 -6.74
CA ASP A 323 11.72 -0.24 -8.04
C ASP A 323 11.05 -1.57 -8.43
N ILE A 324 10.23 -1.53 -9.47
CA ILE A 324 9.58 -2.72 -10.04
C ILE A 324 10.08 -2.88 -11.46
N ASP A 325 10.77 -3.99 -11.74
CA ASP A 325 11.29 -4.26 -13.06
C ASP A 325 10.23 -4.92 -13.95
N ASP A 326 9.50 -4.09 -14.70
CA ASP A 326 8.55 -4.55 -15.71
C ASP A 326 9.24 -5.20 -16.92
N SER A 327 10.57 -5.10 -17.08
CA SER A 327 11.27 -5.62 -18.26
C SER A 327 11.18 -7.14 -18.39
N SER A 328 11.18 -7.83 -17.24
CA SER A 328 11.01 -9.28 -17.08
C SER A 328 9.69 -9.82 -17.63
N ILE A 329 8.67 -8.96 -17.75
CA ILE A 329 7.37 -9.28 -18.31
C ILE A 329 7.40 -9.02 -19.83
N ALA A 330 7.31 -10.09 -20.62
CA ALA A 330 7.05 -9.96 -22.05
C ALA A 330 5.59 -9.54 -22.30
N ASP A 331 5.33 -8.90 -23.45
CA ASP A 331 3.97 -8.50 -23.83
C ASP A 331 3.04 -9.72 -23.84
N GLY A 332 2.04 -9.72 -22.96
CA GLY A 332 1.08 -10.81 -22.80
C GLY A 332 1.47 -11.93 -21.83
N THR A 333 2.66 -11.94 -21.21
CA THR A 333 3.01 -13.00 -20.22
C THR A 333 2.38 -12.79 -18.85
N LEU A 334 1.86 -11.59 -18.55
CA LEU A 334 1.00 -11.33 -17.40
C LEU A 334 -0.49 -11.54 -17.67
N ASN A 335 -0.88 -11.89 -18.90
CA ASN A 335 -2.24 -12.30 -19.19
C ASN A 335 -2.45 -13.75 -18.73
N GLU A 336 -2.34 -13.98 -17.42
CA GLU A 336 -3.14 -15.06 -16.84
C GLU A 336 -4.59 -14.62 -17.04
N ASP A 337 -5.32 -15.33 -17.91
CA ASP A 337 -6.68 -14.97 -18.30
C ASP A 337 -7.51 -14.68 -17.03
N HIS A 338 -8.13 -13.50 -17.00
CA HIS A 338 -8.97 -13.03 -15.91
C HIS A 338 -8.30 -12.76 -14.54
N LEU A 339 -6.97 -12.62 -14.48
CA LEU A 339 -6.24 -12.05 -13.33
C LEU A 339 -5.73 -10.64 -13.66
N ILE A 340 -6.05 -9.66 -12.81
CA ILE A 340 -5.65 -8.26 -13.01
C ILE A 340 -5.01 -7.75 -11.72
N PHE A 341 -3.71 -7.47 -11.75
CA PHE A 341 -3.04 -6.76 -10.67
C PHE A 341 -3.37 -5.27 -10.77
N PHE A 342 -3.67 -4.67 -9.62
CA PHE A 342 -3.90 -3.23 -9.49
C PHE A 342 -3.21 -2.72 -8.23
N SER A 343 -3.24 -1.40 -7.99
CA SER A 343 -2.59 -0.73 -6.85
C SER A 343 -1.07 -0.51 -7.00
N PHE A 344 -0.41 -0.14 -5.90
CA PHE A 344 0.95 0.43 -5.83
C PHE A 344 2.04 -0.46 -6.42
N ASN A 345 1.95 -1.77 -6.22
CA ASN A 345 2.96 -2.74 -6.67
C ASN A 345 2.56 -3.45 -7.98
N ALA A 346 1.51 -2.97 -8.65
CA ALA A 346 1.06 -3.60 -9.87
C ALA A 346 2.03 -3.36 -11.04
N PRO A 347 2.20 -4.35 -11.93
CA PRO A 347 2.96 -4.20 -13.16
C PRO A 347 2.29 -3.22 -14.12
N LEU A 348 3.08 -2.33 -14.73
CA LEU A 348 2.55 -1.37 -15.71
C LEU A 348 2.22 -2.02 -17.05
N LYS A 349 2.94 -3.10 -17.40
CA LYS A 349 2.80 -3.81 -18.68
C LYS A 349 1.56 -4.69 -18.80
N GLN A 350 1.02 -5.22 -17.71
CA GLN A 350 -0.22 -6.04 -17.76
C GLN A 350 -1.38 -5.27 -18.37
N ALA A 351 -1.42 -3.98 -18.09
CA ALA A 351 -2.52 -3.12 -18.46
C ALA A 351 -2.37 -2.52 -19.88
N ALA A 352 -1.34 -2.90 -20.65
CA ALA A 352 -1.10 -2.42 -22.02
C ALA A 352 -2.03 -3.05 -23.10
N THR A 353 -3.07 -3.77 -22.72
CA THR A 353 -3.87 -4.62 -23.62
C THR A 353 -4.88 -3.89 -24.51
N LYS A 354 -5.06 -2.56 -24.42
CA LYS A 354 -5.88 -1.80 -25.41
C LYS A 354 -5.34 -0.40 -25.68
N ASN A 355 -4.83 -0.17 -26.88
CA ASN A 355 -4.75 1.12 -27.62
C ASN A 355 -4.34 2.42 -26.89
N VAL A 356 -3.72 2.36 -25.71
CA VAL A 356 -3.16 3.54 -25.04
C VAL A 356 -1.65 3.53 -25.27
N THR A 357 -1.17 4.43 -26.13
CA THR A 357 0.26 4.72 -26.26
C THR A 357 0.75 5.28 -24.93
N PHE A 358 1.58 4.50 -24.23
CA PHE A 358 2.38 5.04 -23.14
C PHE A 358 3.41 5.99 -23.72
N VAL A 359 3.60 7.13 -23.06
CA VAL A 359 4.86 7.84 -23.18
C VAL A 359 5.87 7.04 -22.37
N ASP A 360 7.05 6.75 -22.92
CA ASP A 360 8.10 5.96 -22.25
C ASP A 360 8.41 6.45 -20.82
N SER A 361 8.12 7.72 -20.53
CA SER A 361 8.27 8.37 -19.23
C SER A 361 7.46 7.75 -18.08
N TRP A 362 6.36 7.02 -18.36
CA TRP A 362 5.54 6.44 -17.30
C TRP A 362 6.07 5.08 -16.82
N MET A 363 6.98 4.46 -17.57
CA MET A 363 7.56 3.15 -17.21
C MET A 363 8.49 3.20 -15.99
N SER A 364 9.01 4.38 -15.66
CA SER A 364 9.79 4.61 -14.44
C SER A 364 8.94 5.05 -13.24
N SER A 365 7.61 5.10 -13.39
CA SER A 365 6.73 5.58 -12.33
C SER A 365 6.75 4.68 -11.09
N LYS A 366 6.70 5.34 -9.93
CA LYS A 366 6.81 4.73 -8.60
C LYS A 366 5.57 5.03 -7.76
N PHE A 367 5.35 4.21 -6.74
CA PHE A 367 4.37 4.44 -5.68
C PHE A 367 2.96 4.83 -6.23
N LEU A 368 2.49 6.03 -5.90
CA LEU A 368 1.14 6.48 -6.22
C LEU A 368 0.96 6.76 -7.72
N ALA A 369 1.98 7.30 -8.39
CA ALA A 369 1.92 7.54 -9.84
C ALA A 369 1.69 6.23 -10.60
N ARG A 370 2.38 5.17 -10.15
CA ARG A 370 2.24 3.81 -10.69
C ARG A 370 0.82 3.27 -10.50
N GLY A 371 0.30 3.34 -9.27
CA GLY A 371 -1.07 2.90 -8.97
C GLY A 371 -2.12 3.63 -9.79
N VAL A 372 -1.99 4.96 -9.95
CA VAL A 372 -2.86 5.78 -10.80
C VAL A 372 -2.78 5.35 -12.26
N ALA A 373 -1.57 5.12 -12.77
CA ALA A 373 -1.35 4.69 -14.15
C ALA A 373 -1.96 3.33 -14.45
N VAL A 374 -1.91 2.37 -13.51
CA VAL A 374 -2.58 1.08 -13.65
C VAL A 374 -4.08 1.23 -13.55
N GLN A 375 -4.58 1.99 -12.57
CA GLN A 375 -6.02 2.21 -12.37
C GLN A 375 -6.69 2.84 -13.60
N ALA A 376 -6.02 3.81 -14.24
CA ALA A 376 -6.50 4.49 -15.43
C ALA A 376 -6.62 3.59 -16.68
N LYS A 377 -6.01 2.40 -16.65
CA LYS A 377 -6.10 1.41 -17.74
C LYS A 377 -7.18 0.36 -17.50
N ILE A 378 -7.57 0.15 -16.25
CA ILE A 378 -8.64 -0.79 -15.88
C ILE A 378 -10.02 -0.17 -16.14
N LYS A 379 -10.14 1.14 -15.91
CA LYS A 379 -11.35 1.94 -16.16
C LYS A 379 -11.37 2.50 -17.57
#